data_AF-A0A701Y7G8-F1
#
_entry.id   AF-A0A701Y7G8-F1
#
_cell.length_a   1.000
_cell.length_b   1.000
_cell.length_c   1.000
_cell.angle_alpha   90.00
_cell.angle_beta   90.00
_cell.angle_gamma   90.00
#
_symmetry.space_group_name_H-M   'P 1'
#
loop_
_entity.id
_entity.type
_entity.pdbx_description
1 polymer ?
#
loop_
_entity_poly.entity_id
_entity_poly.type
_entity_poly.pdbx_seq_one_letter_code
_entity_poly.pdbx_strand_id
1 'polypeptide(L)'
;MTKISLSSQFHRIHKSNVEPVNEKKTEKNIFAKSITAVRNSVISLSTSLSDRFSLHKQTEPSATRFHRGNASEGRAVLTNKIVKDFMLHKLNSLDIQGNASKDTAYARQTCEAMLSGVYSNNKDKYCNLLISKGVSITPFLKEIGEAAQNAGLPGETKNDIFTPGGAGANPFVIPLIASASMTYPHMFINHSQQVSFKAYAEKIIMKEVTPLFNERSMPTPQEFQLTVENIASKYLQDAS
;
A
#
# COMPACT_ATOMS: atom_id res chain seq x y z
N MET A 1 -22.05 40.85 59.35
CA MET A 1 -22.05 41.29 57.94
C MET A 1 -20.80 42.11 57.71
N THR A 2 -19.82 41.55 57.00
CA THR A 2 -18.49 42.14 56.84
C THR A 2 -18.17 42.14 55.34
N LYS A 3 -18.07 43.33 54.75
CA LYS A 3 -17.80 43.52 53.31
C LYS A 3 -16.33 43.21 53.03
N ILE A 4 -16.06 42.26 52.14
CA ILE A 4 -14.71 41.98 51.62
C ILE A 4 -14.59 42.68 50.27
N SER A 5 -13.64 43.61 50.19
CA SER A 5 -13.23 44.32 48.97
C SER A 5 -12.20 43.48 48.22
N LEU A 6 -12.45 43.17 46.95
CA LEU A 6 -11.50 42.51 46.06
C LEU A 6 -10.57 43.55 45.41
N SER A 7 -9.28 43.50 45.76
CA SER A 7 -8.21 44.23 45.09
C SER A 7 -7.83 43.51 43.79
N SER A 8 -7.93 44.19 42.65
CA SER A 8 -7.44 43.71 41.37
C SER A 8 -5.93 44.00 41.23
N GLN A 9 -5.09 43.04 41.62
CA GLN A 9 -3.67 43.09 41.27
C GLN A 9 -3.47 42.60 39.84
N PHE A 10 -3.21 43.53 38.93
CA PHE A 10 -2.67 43.23 37.60
C PHE A 10 -1.23 42.74 37.75
N HIS A 11 -1.00 41.44 37.52
CA HIS A 11 0.36 40.92 37.37
C HIS A 11 0.95 41.39 36.04
N ARG A 12 1.92 42.29 36.13
CA ARG A 12 2.73 42.77 35.01
C ARG A 12 3.74 41.69 34.65
N ILE A 13 3.48 40.93 33.59
CA ILE A 13 4.43 39.97 33.04
C ILE A 13 5.63 40.76 32.49
N HIS A 14 6.80 40.62 33.12
CA HIS A 14 8.07 41.08 32.55
C HIS A 14 8.37 40.24 31.31
N LYS A 15 8.41 40.87 30.13
CA LYS A 15 8.96 40.25 28.91
C LYS A 15 10.45 40.01 29.12
N SER A 16 10.86 38.76 29.26
CA SER A 16 12.24 38.35 29.04
C SER A 16 12.55 38.49 27.56
N ASN A 17 13.54 39.32 27.21
CA ASN A 17 14.13 39.35 25.87
C ASN A 17 14.86 38.02 25.63
N VAL A 18 14.17 37.08 25.01
CA VAL A 18 14.79 35.91 24.39
C VAL A 18 15.23 36.35 23.01
N GLU A 19 16.54 36.34 22.75
CA GLU A 19 17.06 36.50 21.40
C GLU A 19 16.43 35.46 20.47
N PRO A 20 16.01 35.82 19.25
CA PRO A 20 15.45 34.87 18.32
C PRO A 20 16.57 33.90 17.91
N VAL A 21 16.46 32.65 18.36
CA VAL A 21 17.22 31.53 17.80
C VAL A 21 16.93 31.51 16.31
N ASN A 22 17.97 31.74 15.50
CA ASN A 22 17.92 31.56 14.06
C ASN A 22 17.67 30.08 13.76
N GLU A 23 16.40 29.69 13.72
CA GLU A 23 16.00 28.42 13.13
C GLU A 23 16.48 28.40 11.68
N LYS A 24 17.25 27.36 11.32
CA LYS A 24 17.60 27.03 9.94
C LYS A 24 16.31 26.81 9.15
N LYS A 25 15.77 27.88 8.59
CA LYS A 25 14.69 27.91 7.59
C LYS A 25 15.19 27.26 6.29
N THR A 26 15.17 25.94 6.19
CA THR A 26 15.25 25.34 4.84
C THR A 26 14.56 23.98 4.70
N GLU A 27 14.60 23.05 5.66
CA GLU A 27 14.08 21.70 5.39
C GLU A 27 12.57 21.53 5.64
N LYS A 28 12.05 22.04 6.76
CA LYS A 28 10.60 21.95 7.07
C LYS A 28 9.73 22.69 6.05
N ASN A 29 10.25 23.78 5.48
CA ASN A 29 9.53 24.59 4.50
C ASN A 29 9.56 23.93 3.10
N ILE A 30 10.66 23.24 2.75
CA ILE A 30 10.74 22.45 1.51
C ILE A 30 9.80 21.23 1.59
N PHE A 31 9.73 20.54 2.72
CA PHE A 31 8.82 19.42 2.92
C PHE A 31 7.34 19.82 2.92
N ALA A 32 6.99 20.94 3.56
CA ALA A 32 5.63 21.47 3.49
C ALA A 32 5.25 21.90 2.06
N LYS A 33 6.19 22.46 1.29
CA LYS A 33 5.99 22.80 -0.12
C LYS A 33 5.86 21.56 -1.00
N SER A 34 6.61 20.49 -0.75
CA SER A 34 6.49 19.24 -1.52
C SER A 34 5.15 18.54 -1.26
N ILE A 35 4.68 18.49 -0.01
CA ILE A 35 3.34 17.96 0.31
C ILE A 35 2.25 18.80 -0.36
N THR A 36 2.38 20.13 -0.35
CA THR A 36 1.40 21.02 -0.97
C THR A 36 1.41 20.88 -2.50
N ALA A 37 2.58 20.73 -3.12
CA ALA A 37 2.72 20.48 -4.55
C ALA A 37 2.09 19.15 -4.98
N VAL A 38 2.31 18.08 -4.21
CA VAL A 38 1.68 16.77 -4.44
C VAL A 38 0.16 16.86 -4.32
N ARG A 39 -0.35 17.53 -3.28
CA ARG A 39 -1.79 17.75 -3.10
C ARG A 39 -2.40 18.51 -4.27
N ASN A 40 -1.75 19.58 -4.73
CA ASN A 40 -2.22 20.38 -5.87
C ASN A 40 -2.17 19.60 -7.19
N SER A 41 -1.16 18.74 -7.39
CA SER A 41 -1.08 17.84 -8.54
C SER A 41 -2.23 16.82 -8.57
N VAL A 42 -2.59 16.26 -7.41
CA VAL A 42 -3.71 15.32 -7.30
C VAL A 42 -5.05 16.01 -7.56
N ILE A 43 -5.23 17.23 -7.05
CA ILE A 43 -6.44 18.04 -7.30
C ILE A 43 -6.52 18.42 -8.79
N SER A 44 -5.40 18.82 -9.42
CA SER A 44 -5.36 19.12 -10.86
C SER A 44 -5.70 17.91 -11.73
N LEU A 45 -5.20 16.72 -11.39
CA LEU A 45 -5.57 15.49 -12.08
C LEU A 45 -7.06 15.18 -11.92
N SER A 46 -7.60 15.33 -10.70
CA SER A 46 -9.03 15.09 -10.43
C SER A 46 -9.96 16.04 -11.20
N THR A 47 -9.56 17.31 -11.34
CA THR A 47 -10.33 18.33 -12.07
C THR A 47 -10.24 18.14 -13.57
N SER A 48 -9.05 17.83 -14.13
CA SER A 48 -8.92 17.52 -15.56
C SER A 48 -9.71 16.28 -15.99
N LEU A 49 -9.84 15.29 -15.08
CA LEU A 49 -10.66 14.11 -15.30
C LEU A 49 -12.15 14.50 -15.29
N SER A 50 -12.56 15.35 -14.34
CA SER A 50 -13.94 15.83 -14.24
C SER A 50 -14.37 16.69 -15.44
N ASP A 51 -13.49 17.52 -15.99
CA ASP A 51 -13.75 18.31 -17.19
C ASP A 51 -13.87 17.43 -18.45
N ARG A 52 -13.04 16.37 -18.55
CA ARG A 52 -13.14 15.39 -19.65
C ARG A 52 -14.46 14.61 -19.61
N PHE A 53 -15.03 14.38 -18.43
CA PHE A 53 -16.36 13.76 -18.30
C PHE A 53 -17.51 14.76 -18.53
N SER A 54 -17.30 16.05 -18.28
CA SER A 54 -18.33 17.09 -18.43
C SER A 54 -18.50 17.56 -19.88
N LEU A 55 -17.43 17.49 -20.70
CA LEU A 55 -17.50 17.85 -22.13
C LEU A 55 -18.32 16.85 -22.98
N HIS A 56 -18.64 15.67 -22.45
CA HIS A 56 -19.35 14.62 -23.20
C HIS A 56 -20.88 14.68 -23.09
N LYS A 57 -21.46 15.76 -22.55
CA LYS A 57 -22.91 15.86 -22.26
C LYS A 57 -23.70 16.90 -23.05
N GLN A 58 -23.17 17.47 -24.13
CA GLN A 58 -23.97 18.32 -25.01
C GLN A 58 -23.81 17.95 -26.49
N THR A 59 -24.60 16.97 -26.94
CA THR A 59 -25.14 16.96 -28.30
C THR A 59 -26.42 16.13 -28.31
N GLU A 60 -27.57 16.79 -28.55
CA GLU A 60 -28.87 16.14 -28.79
C GLU A 60 -28.92 15.44 -30.17
N PRO A 61 -29.85 14.49 -30.40
CA PRO A 61 -29.63 13.38 -31.32
C PRO A 61 -30.13 13.67 -32.74
N SER A 62 -29.28 13.43 -33.75
CA SER A 62 -29.74 13.24 -35.13
C SER A 62 -29.84 11.74 -35.43
N ALA A 63 -31.08 11.30 -35.63
CA ALA A 63 -31.42 9.93 -35.99
C ALA A 63 -30.70 9.51 -37.29
N THR A 64 -29.75 8.57 -37.18
CA THR A 64 -29.26 7.83 -38.34
C THR A 64 -29.08 6.35 -38.00
N ARG A 65 -30.08 5.59 -38.45
CA ARG A 65 -29.98 4.29 -39.12
C ARG A 65 -28.94 3.32 -38.55
N PHE A 66 -29.43 2.38 -37.73
CA PHE A 66 -28.70 1.17 -37.35
C PHE A 66 -28.25 0.40 -38.61
N HIS A 67 -26.98 0.53 -38.98
CA HIS A 67 -26.32 -0.50 -39.76
C HIS A 67 -25.98 -1.63 -38.80
N ARG A 68 -26.71 -2.74 -38.95
CA ARG A 68 -26.40 -4.04 -38.36
C ARG A 68 -25.07 -4.52 -38.94
N GLY A 69 -23.97 -4.01 -38.39
CA GLY A 69 -22.64 -4.55 -38.61
C GLY A 69 -22.57 -5.98 -38.07
N ASN A 70 -21.83 -6.84 -38.77
CA ASN A 70 -21.64 -8.25 -38.44
C ASN A 70 -21.36 -8.43 -36.93
N ALA A 71 -22.25 -9.17 -36.25
CA ALA A 71 -22.20 -9.40 -34.81
C ALA A 71 -21.07 -10.36 -34.34
N SER A 72 -20.01 -10.51 -35.14
CA SER A 72 -19.01 -11.57 -34.95
C SER A 72 -17.60 -11.08 -34.61
N GLU A 73 -17.29 -9.78 -34.68
CA GLU A 73 -15.93 -9.27 -34.45
C GLU A 73 -15.75 -8.41 -33.18
N GLY A 74 -16.82 -8.17 -32.41
CA GLY A 74 -16.80 -7.16 -31.33
C GLY A 74 -17.12 -7.65 -29.91
N ARG A 75 -17.37 -8.94 -29.69
CA ARG A 75 -17.68 -9.48 -28.34
C ARG A 75 -16.66 -10.53 -27.93
N ALA A 76 -15.39 -10.13 -27.81
CA ALA A 76 -14.47 -10.92 -27.03
C ALA A 76 -15.02 -10.99 -25.60
N VAL A 77 -15.51 -12.18 -25.18
CA VAL A 77 -15.95 -12.40 -23.81
C VAL A 77 -14.76 -12.07 -22.92
N LEU A 78 -14.90 -11.04 -22.09
CA LEU A 78 -13.85 -10.66 -21.17
C LEU A 78 -13.71 -11.78 -20.14
N THR A 79 -12.56 -12.45 -20.14
CA THR A 79 -12.28 -13.57 -19.24
C THR A 79 -11.26 -13.18 -18.19
N ASN A 80 -11.22 -13.91 -17.08
CA ASN A 80 -10.15 -13.78 -16.08
C ASN A 80 -8.75 -13.93 -16.71
N LYS A 81 -8.61 -14.75 -17.77
CA LYS A 81 -7.35 -14.94 -18.48
C LYS A 81 -6.86 -13.62 -19.10
N ILE A 82 -7.73 -12.86 -19.75
CA ILE A 82 -7.37 -11.58 -20.39
C ILE A 82 -6.80 -10.60 -19.36
N VAL A 83 -7.45 -10.49 -18.19
CA VAL A 83 -6.97 -9.61 -17.11
C VAL A 83 -5.63 -10.10 -16.55
N LYS A 84 -5.47 -11.42 -16.34
CA LYS A 84 -4.22 -12.00 -15.85
C LYS A 84 -3.06 -11.81 -16.84
N ASP A 85 -3.30 -12.03 -18.13
CA ASP A 85 -2.31 -11.82 -19.19
C ASP A 85 -1.90 -10.33 -19.27
N PHE A 86 -2.86 -9.40 -19.12
CA PHE A 86 -2.58 -7.97 -19.02
C PHE A 86 -1.71 -7.64 -17.81
N MET A 87 -2.02 -8.19 -16.63
CA MET A 87 -1.22 -7.97 -15.42
C MET A 87 0.20 -8.50 -15.57
N LEU A 88 0.38 -9.66 -16.22
CA LEU A 88 1.69 -10.21 -16.52
C LEU A 88 2.47 -9.32 -17.49
N HIS A 89 1.84 -8.86 -18.57
CA HIS A 89 2.47 -7.90 -19.49
C HIS A 89 2.88 -6.62 -18.76
N LYS A 90 2.01 -6.10 -17.88
CA LYS A 90 2.30 -4.92 -17.08
C LYS A 90 3.48 -5.17 -16.13
N LEU A 91 3.55 -6.33 -15.47
CA LEU A 91 4.68 -6.73 -14.64
C LEU A 91 5.99 -6.74 -15.44
N ASN A 92 6.00 -7.37 -16.60
CA ASN A 92 7.19 -7.42 -17.46
C ASN A 92 7.65 -6.01 -17.87
N SER A 93 6.71 -5.09 -18.10
CA SER A 93 7.04 -3.69 -18.42
C SER A 93 7.63 -2.90 -17.24
N LEU A 94 7.50 -3.39 -16.01
CA LEU A 94 8.17 -2.78 -14.84
C LEU A 94 9.66 -3.08 -14.80
N ASP A 95 10.13 -4.12 -15.52
CA ASP A 95 11.54 -4.53 -15.61
C ASP A 95 12.22 -4.57 -14.23
N ILE A 96 11.63 -5.29 -13.27
CA ILE A 96 12.10 -5.26 -11.87
C ILE A 96 13.55 -5.75 -11.78
N GLN A 97 13.87 -6.85 -12.45
CA GLN A 97 15.23 -7.39 -12.47
C GLN A 97 16.21 -6.45 -13.19
N GLY A 98 15.82 -5.87 -14.34
CA GLY A 98 16.65 -4.91 -15.05
C GLY A 98 16.93 -3.65 -14.25
N ASN A 99 15.95 -3.15 -13.49
CA ASN A 99 16.15 -2.01 -12.58
C ASN A 99 17.03 -2.40 -11.37
N ALA A 100 16.81 -3.57 -10.78
CA ALA A 100 17.60 -4.07 -9.66
C ALA A 100 19.08 -4.30 -10.03
N SER A 101 19.36 -4.76 -11.26
CA SER A 101 20.74 -4.94 -11.73
C SER A 101 21.51 -3.62 -11.90
N LYS A 102 20.79 -2.51 -12.13
CA LYS A 102 21.37 -1.17 -12.33
C LYS A 102 21.48 -0.37 -11.04
N ASP A 103 20.61 -0.65 -10.06
CA ASP A 103 20.54 0.07 -8.79
C ASP A 103 20.41 -0.88 -7.60
N THR A 104 21.50 -0.95 -6.81
CA THR A 104 21.57 -1.78 -5.60
C THR A 104 20.61 -1.34 -4.50
N ALA A 105 20.26 -0.05 -4.44
CA ALA A 105 19.26 0.48 -3.51
C ALA A 105 17.86 0.03 -3.93
N TYR A 106 17.53 0.09 -5.22
CA TYR A 106 16.28 -0.44 -5.76
C TYR A 106 16.16 -1.95 -5.48
N ALA A 107 17.22 -2.72 -5.72
CA ALA A 107 17.24 -4.16 -5.42
C ALA A 107 16.97 -4.41 -3.93
N ARG A 108 17.58 -3.63 -3.03
CA ARG A 108 17.39 -3.77 -1.58
C ARG A 108 15.97 -3.43 -1.16
N GLN A 109 15.47 -2.27 -1.58
CA GLN A 109 14.12 -1.83 -1.29
C GLN A 109 13.07 -2.80 -1.84
N THR A 110 13.34 -3.43 -2.98
CA THR A 110 12.49 -4.48 -3.56
C THR A 110 12.40 -5.68 -2.62
N CYS A 111 13.54 -6.24 -2.19
CA CYS A 111 13.56 -7.37 -1.25
C CYS A 111 12.86 -7.03 0.09
N GLU A 112 13.19 -5.88 0.67
CA GLU A 112 12.59 -5.39 1.92
C GLU A 112 11.07 -5.21 1.78
N ALA A 113 10.61 -4.60 0.70
CA ALA A 113 9.19 -4.39 0.44
C ALA A 113 8.44 -5.72 0.20
N MET A 114 9.10 -6.73 -0.38
CA MET A 114 8.49 -8.04 -0.61
C MET A 114 8.26 -8.80 0.67
N LEU A 115 9.26 -8.91 1.52
CA LEU A 115 9.06 -9.57 2.82
C LEU A 115 8.12 -8.75 3.71
N SER A 116 8.19 -7.42 3.68
CA SER A 116 7.25 -6.57 4.42
C SER A 116 5.80 -6.71 3.94
N GLY A 117 5.59 -6.90 2.63
CA GLY A 117 4.27 -7.18 2.06
C GLY A 117 3.73 -8.55 2.48
N VAL A 118 4.60 -9.58 2.49
CA VAL A 118 4.26 -10.92 3.02
C VAL A 118 3.89 -10.84 4.50
N TYR A 119 4.68 -10.12 5.30
CA TYR A 119 4.40 -9.86 6.71
C TYR A 119 3.01 -9.24 6.89
N SER A 120 2.73 -8.13 6.20
CA SER A 120 1.47 -7.40 6.36
C SER A 120 0.26 -8.22 5.95
N ASN A 121 0.31 -8.88 4.80
CA ASN A 121 -0.80 -9.70 4.31
C ASN A 121 -1.12 -10.85 5.28
N ASN A 122 -0.10 -11.52 5.82
CA ASN A 122 -0.30 -12.61 6.76
C ASN A 122 -0.73 -12.11 8.14
N LYS A 123 -0.15 -11.02 8.63
CA LYS A 123 -0.55 -10.36 9.87
C LYS A 123 -2.04 -10.05 9.83
N ASP A 124 -2.52 -9.34 8.80
CA ASP A 124 -3.93 -8.96 8.71
C ASP A 124 -4.85 -10.18 8.59
N LYS A 125 -4.48 -11.18 7.78
CA LYS A 125 -5.23 -12.44 7.62
C LYS A 125 -5.39 -13.17 8.96
N TYR A 126 -4.29 -13.40 9.67
CA TYR A 126 -4.29 -14.23 10.88
C TYR A 126 -4.77 -13.47 12.10
N CYS A 127 -4.51 -12.18 12.23
CA CYS A 127 -5.13 -11.36 13.28
C CYS A 127 -6.65 -11.39 13.18
N ASN A 128 -7.23 -11.23 11.98
CA ASN A 128 -8.68 -11.30 11.79
C ASN A 128 -9.24 -12.67 12.23
N LEU A 129 -8.54 -13.76 11.89
CA LEU A 129 -8.95 -15.11 12.28
C LEU A 129 -8.84 -15.34 13.79
N LEU A 130 -7.73 -14.95 14.41
CA LEU A 130 -7.51 -15.07 15.85
C LEU A 130 -8.53 -14.25 16.66
N ILE A 131 -8.81 -13.01 16.22
CA ILE A 131 -9.85 -12.16 16.82
C ILE A 131 -11.22 -12.83 16.71
N SER A 132 -11.55 -13.42 15.55
CA SER A 132 -12.84 -14.10 15.37
C SER A 132 -13.01 -15.33 16.30
N LYS A 133 -11.89 -15.90 16.77
CA LYS A 133 -11.86 -16.99 17.76
C LYS A 133 -11.73 -16.50 19.21
N GLY A 134 -11.66 -15.20 19.45
CA GLY A 134 -11.46 -14.63 20.80
C GLY A 134 -10.05 -14.83 21.36
N VAL A 135 -9.06 -15.10 20.51
CA VAL A 135 -7.66 -15.33 20.89
C VAL A 135 -6.89 -14.02 20.91
N SER A 136 -6.05 -13.83 21.92
CA SER A 136 -5.16 -12.67 21.98
C SER A 136 -4.15 -12.69 20.82
N ILE A 137 -4.08 -11.58 20.07
CA ILE A 137 -3.16 -11.44 18.93
C ILE A 137 -1.73 -11.08 19.36
N THR A 138 -1.52 -10.58 20.59
CA THR A 138 -0.23 -10.05 21.04
C THR A 138 0.90 -11.08 20.95
N PRO A 139 0.75 -12.34 21.41
CA PRO A 139 1.81 -13.33 21.29
C PRO A 139 2.16 -13.64 19.82
N PHE A 140 1.14 -13.76 18.97
CA PHE A 140 1.31 -13.95 17.53
C PHE A 140 2.10 -12.80 16.90
N LEU A 141 1.70 -11.56 17.18
CA LEU A 141 2.36 -10.35 16.67
C LEU A 141 3.84 -10.28 17.08
N LYS A 142 4.17 -10.71 18.31
CA LYS A 142 5.54 -10.78 18.78
C LYS A 142 6.37 -11.79 17.97
N GLU A 143 5.88 -13.01 17.81
CA GLU A 143 6.63 -14.09 17.13
C GLU A 143 6.81 -13.79 15.63
N ILE A 144 5.80 -13.24 14.94
CA ILE A 144 5.98 -12.81 13.53
C ILE A 144 6.88 -11.58 13.40
N GLY A 145 6.91 -10.70 14.41
CA GLY A 145 7.82 -9.57 14.48
C GLY A 145 9.27 -10.02 14.60
N GLU A 146 9.54 -10.97 15.50
CA GLU A 146 10.87 -11.60 15.63
C GLU A 146 11.28 -12.32 14.33
N ALA A 147 10.36 -13.06 13.69
CA ALA A 147 10.63 -13.68 12.39
C ALA A 147 10.99 -12.63 11.31
N ALA A 148 10.28 -11.50 11.29
CA ALA A 148 10.56 -10.41 10.35
C ALA A 148 11.93 -9.76 10.61
N GLN A 149 12.30 -9.57 11.87
CA GLN A 149 13.62 -9.06 12.25
C GLN A 149 14.73 -10.04 11.86
N ASN A 150 14.54 -11.34 12.09
CA ASN A 150 15.47 -12.41 11.71
C ASN A 150 15.62 -12.54 10.19
N ALA A 151 14.58 -12.20 9.42
CA ALA A 151 14.63 -12.12 7.97
C ALA A 151 15.42 -10.90 7.45
N GLY A 152 15.96 -10.06 8.34
CA GLY A 152 16.77 -8.89 7.99
C GLY A 152 15.98 -7.65 7.62
N LEU A 153 14.68 -7.59 7.95
CA LEU A 153 13.87 -6.40 7.68
C LEU A 153 14.23 -5.25 8.65
N PRO A 154 14.37 -4.01 8.16
CA PRO A 154 14.47 -2.84 9.04
C PRO A 154 13.10 -2.51 9.64
N GLY A 155 13.07 -1.96 10.86
CA GLY A 155 11.82 -1.63 11.55
C GLY A 155 12.03 -1.07 12.95
N GLU A 156 10.93 -0.96 13.69
CA GLU A 156 10.90 -0.45 15.06
C GLU A 156 10.22 -1.44 16.00
N THR A 157 10.69 -1.49 17.24
CA THR A 157 10.04 -2.23 18.32
C THR A 157 9.26 -1.28 19.21
N LYS A 158 7.98 -1.58 19.44
CA LYS A 158 7.11 -0.86 20.40
C LYS A 158 6.39 -1.89 21.26
N ASN A 159 6.42 -1.73 22.57
CA ASN A 159 5.83 -2.68 23.53
C ASN A 159 6.26 -4.14 23.27
N ASP A 160 7.57 -4.36 23.07
CA ASP A 160 8.18 -5.66 22.76
C ASP A 160 7.70 -6.34 21.47
N ILE A 161 7.03 -5.61 20.57
CA ILE A 161 6.62 -6.09 19.26
C ILE A 161 7.42 -5.35 18.18
N PHE A 162 8.25 -6.08 17.45
CA PHE A 162 8.93 -5.57 16.27
C PHE A 162 7.95 -5.46 15.10
N THR A 163 7.97 -4.33 14.39
CA THR A 163 7.21 -4.13 13.15
C THR A 163 8.13 -3.63 12.05
N PRO A 164 8.19 -4.31 10.88
CA PRO A 164 8.95 -3.83 9.73
C PRO A 164 8.52 -2.44 9.29
N GLY A 165 9.48 -1.57 8.96
CA GLY A 165 9.20 -0.21 8.50
C GLY A 165 8.47 -0.17 7.16
N GLY A 166 8.66 -1.19 6.32
CA GLY A 166 7.94 -1.39 5.07
C GLY A 166 6.58 -2.06 5.22
N ALA A 167 6.11 -2.34 6.44
CA ALA A 167 4.85 -3.02 6.66
C ALA A 167 3.68 -2.20 6.09
N GLY A 168 3.07 -2.71 5.03
CA GLY A 168 1.89 -2.11 4.43
C GLY A 168 1.59 -2.72 3.07
N ALA A 169 1.15 -1.88 2.14
CA ALA A 169 0.85 -2.29 0.78
C ALA A 169 2.14 -2.58 -0.01
N ASN A 170 2.13 -3.69 -0.74
CA ASN A 170 3.23 -4.07 -1.64
C ASN A 170 3.31 -3.06 -2.82
N PRO A 171 4.48 -2.44 -3.06
CA PRO A 171 4.63 -1.36 -4.05
C PRO A 171 4.45 -1.81 -5.50
N PHE A 172 4.52 -3.11 -5.80
CA PHE A 172 4.29 -3.65 -7.15
C PHE A 172 2.86 -4.14 -7.34
N VAL A 173 2.22 -4.66 -6.28
CA VAL A 173 0.83 -5.15 -6.37
C VAL A 173 -0.14 -4.01 -6.65
N ILE A 174 0.01 -2.88 -5.95
CA ILE A 174 -0.88 -1.72 -6.10
C ILE A 174 -0.94 -1.19 -7.54
N PRO A 175 0.18 -0.87 -8.22
CA PRO A 175 0.12 -0.37 -9.60
C PRO A 175 -0.39 -1.42 -10.60
N LEU A 176 -0.13 -2.72 -10.38
CA LEU A 176 -0.69 -3.79 -11.22
C LEU A 176 -2.22 -3.84 -11.11
N ILE A 177 -2.74 -3.84 -9.89
CA ILE A 177 -4.19 -3.89 -9.62
C ILE A 177 -4.87 -2.61 -10.09
N ALA A 178 -4.28 -1.44 -9.83
CA ALA A 178 -4.82 -0.17 -10.28
C ALA A 178 -4.87 -0.08 -11.82
N SER A 179 -3.81 -0.52 -12.51
CA SER A 179 -3.81 -0.56 -13.97
C SER A 179 -4.89 -1.50 -14.50
N ALA A 180 -5.00 -2.70 -13.93
CA ALA A 180 -6.00 -3.68 -14.35
C ALA A 180 -7.43 -3.23 -14.07
N SER A 181 -7.69 -2.57 -12.94
CA SER A 181 -9.02 -2.06 -12.57
C SER A 181 -9.44 -0.88 -13.44
N MET A 182 -8.50 -0.02 -13.83
CA MET A 182 -8.77 1.07 -14.78
C MET A 182 -9.05 0.56 -16.19
N THR A 183 -8.33 -0.48 -16.64
CA THR A 183 -8.53 -1.07 -17.98
C THR A 183 -9.76 -1.97 -18.05
N TYR A 184 -10.07 -2.72 -16.99
CA TYR A 184 -11.16 -3.70 -16.96
C TYR A 184 -12.10 -3.49 -15.76
N PRO A 185 -12.74 -2.32 -15.61
CA PRO A 185 -13.50 -1.96 -14.41
C PRO A 185 -14.60 -2.99 -14.07
N HIS A 186 -15.26 -3.57 -15.07
CA HIS A 186 -16.30 -4.58 -14.89
C HIS A 186 -15.80 -5.86 -14.20
N MET A 187 -14.51 -6.19 -14.31
CA MET A 187 -13.90 -7.36 -13.67
C MET A 187 -13.52 -7.10 -12.19
N PHE A 188 -13.59 -5.84 -11.76
CA PHE A 188 -13.22 -5.41 -10.41
C PHE A 188 -14.44 -4.91 -9.61
N ILE A 189 -15.67 -5.14 -10.05
CA ILE A 189 -16.87 -4.81 -9.27
C ILE A 189 -17.03 -5.81 -8.11
N ASN A 190 -16.84 -7.10 -8.41
CA ASN A 190 -17.03 -8.17 -7.42
C ASN A 190 -15.81 -8.29 -6.49
N HIS A 191 -16.04 -8.24 -5.18
CA HIS A 191 -15.00 -8.37 -4.17
C HIS A 191 -14.18 -9.68 -4.29
N SER A 192 -14.83 -10.82 -4.57
CA SER A 192 -14.13 -12.10 -4.72
C SER A 192 -13.19 -12.11 -5.95
N GLN A 193 -13.59 -11.43 -7.03
CA GLN A 193 -12.72 -11.24 -8.20
C GLN A 193 -11.55 -10.33 -7.88
N GLN A 194 -11.77 -9.21 -7.18
CA GLN A 194 -10.70 -8.33 -6.72
C GLN A 194 -9.66 -9.08 -5.87
N VAL A 195 -10.13 -9.88 -4.90
CA VAL A 195 -9.26 -10.73 -4.06
C VAL A 195 -8.50 -11.75 -4.91
N SER A 196 -9.16 -12.39 -5.88
CA SER A 196 -8.52 -13.35 -6.79
C SER A 196 -7.42 -12.70 -7.66
N PHE A 197 -7.67 -11.50 -8.19
CA PHE A 197 -6.67 -10.76 -8.97
C PHE A 197 -5.51 -10.28 -8.09
N LYS A 198 -5.79 -9.82 -6.86
CA LYS A 198 -4.75 -9.46 -5.89
C LYS A 198 -3.83 -10.66 -5.60
N ALA A 199 -4.41 -11.82 -5.30
CA ALA A 199 -3.64 -13.04 -5.04
C ALA A 199 -2.82 -13.50 -6.27
N TYR A 200 -3.37 -13.33 -7.47
CA TYR A 200 -2.62 -13.61 -8.70
C TYR A 200 -1.43 -12.64 -8.87
N ALA A 201 -1.64 -11.33 -8.66
CA ALA A 201 -0.60 -10.31 -8.73
C ALA A 201 0.56 -10.63 -7.78
N GLU A 202 0.24 -10.92 -6.53
CA GLU A 202 1.20 -11.31 -5.50
C GLU A 202 2.02 -12.51 -5.94
N LYS A 203 1.37 -13.56 -6.44
CA LYS A 203 2.05 -14.77 -6.92
C LYS A 203 3.03 -14.50 -8.06
N ILE A 204 2.63 -13.74 -9.08
CA ILE A 204 3.52 -13.47 -10.23
C ILE A 204 4.68 -12.55 -9.83
N ILE A 205 4.45 -11.58 -8.95
CA ILE A 205 5.50 -10.69 -8.44
C ILE A 205 6.51 -11.48 -7.59
N MET A 206 6.04 -12.34 -6.67
CA MET A 206 6.93 -13.19 -5.86
C MET A 206 7.85 -14.05 -6.74
N LYS A 207 7.32 -14.59 -7.84
CA LYS A 207 8.12 -15.35 -8.80
C LYS A 207 9.17 -14.46 -9.49
N GLU A 208 8.78 -13.28 -9.93
CA GLU A 208 9.66 -12.32 -10.63
C GLU A 208 10.83 -11.84 -9.77
N VAL A 209 10.57 -11.61 -8.48
CA VAL A 209 11.56 -11.06 -7.53
C VAL A 209 12.43 -12.13 -6.86
N THR A 210 12.08 -13.42 -6.95
CA THR A 210 12.81 -14.51 -6.27
C THR A 210 14.32 -14.50 -6.56
N PRO A 211 14.80 -14.30 -7.80
CA PRO A 211 16.24 -14.26 -8.07
C PRO A 211 17.01 -13.19 -7.28
N LEU A 212 16.35 -12.07 -6.92
CA LEU A 212 16.97 -10.99 -6.14
C LEU A 212 17.32 -11.40 -4.70
N PHE A 213 16.71 -12.47 -4.20
CA PHE A 213 16.96 -13.01 -2.87
C PHE A 213 18.15 -13.97 -2.85
N ASN A 214 18.45 -14.66 -3.95
CA ASN A 214 19.56 -15.62 -4.01
C ASN A 214 20.93 -14.94 -3.79
N GLU A 215 21.03 -13.66 -4.13
CA GLU A 215 22.24 -12.85 -3.95
C GLU A 215 22.37 -12.25 -2.54
N ARG A 216 21.39 -12.49 -1.65
CA ARG A 216 21.27 -11.86 -0.34
C ARG A 216 21.05 -12.90 0.76
N SER A 217 21.52 -12.63 1.97
CA SER A 217 21.25 -13.45 3.16
C SER A 217 19.83 -13.27 3.71
N MET A 218 18.83 -13.12 2.84
CA MET A 218 17.42 -12.95 3.19
C MET A 218 16.63 -14.17 2.72
N PRO A 219 15.62 -14.64 3.47
CA PRO A 219 14.75 -15.70 3.00
C PRO A 219 13.97 -15.23 1.77
N THR A 220 13.66 -16.16 0.86
CA THR A 220 12.75 -15.86 -0.25
C THR A 220 11.35 -15.50 0.27
N PRO A 221 10.52 -14.79 -0.51
CA PRO A 221 9.15 -14.47 -0.10
C PRO A 221 8.32 -15.71 0.26
N GLN A 222 8.56 -16.84 -0.42
CA GLN A 222 7.85 -18.09 -0.16
C GLN A 222 8.29 -18.75 1.16
N GLU A 223 9.59 -18.79 1.44
CA GLU A 223 10.11 -19.33 2.71
C GLU A 223 9.66 -18.47 3.90
N PHE A 224 9.68 -17.15 3.74
CA PHE A 224 9.19 -16.25 4.77
C PHE A 224 7.68 -16.37 4.98
N GLN A 225 6.90 -16.52 3.90
CA GLN A 225 5.47 -16.80 4.01
C GLN A 225 5.21 -18.08 4.80
N LEU A 226 5.91 -19.18 4.47
CA LEU A 226 5.77 -20.45 5.18
C LEU A 226 6.14 -20.33 6.66
N THR A 227 7.18 -19.54 6.98
CA THR A 227 7.57 -19.25 8.36
C THR A 227 6.42 -18.60 9.14
N VAL A 228 5.79 -17.58 8.57
CA VAL A 228 4.65 -16.89 9.21
C VAL A 228 3.42 -17.80 9.30
N GLU A 229 3.15 -18.63 8.29
CA GLU A 229 2.05 -19.59 8.30
C GLU A 229 2.23 -20.67 9.38
N ASN A 230 3.45 -21.13 9.61
CA ASN A 230 3.77 -22.08 10.68
C ASN A 230 3.56 -21.46 12.07
N ILE A 231 4.01 -20.21 12.26
CA ILE A 231 3.75 -19.45 13.49
C ILE A 231 2.24 -19.32 13.71
N ALA A 232 1.48 -18.91 12.68
CA ALA A 232 0.04 -18.78 12.78
C ALA A 232 -0.66 -20.10 13.12
N SER A 233 -0.20 -21.22 12.56
CA SER A 233 -0.79 -22.55 12.78
C SER A 233 -0.75 -22.96 14.25
N LYS A 234 0.36 -22.68 14.96
CA LYS A 234 0.51 -22.88 16.41
C LYS A 234 -0.63 -22.19 17.18
N TYR A 235 -0.85 -20.90 16.93
CA TYR A 235 -1.88 -20.12 17.62
C TYR A 235 -3.32 -20.49 17.23
N LEU A 236 -3.51 -21.08 16.05
CA LEU A 236 -4.84 -21.50 15.58
C LEU A 236 -5.26 -22.88 16.09
N GLN A 237 -4.29 -23.77 16.31
CA GLN A 237 -4.48 -25.10 16.89
C GLN A 237 -4.77 -25.02 18.39
N ASP A 238 -4.07 -24.12 19.11
CA ASP A 238 -4.28 -23.88 20.54
C ASP A 238 -5.64 -23.19 20.85
N ALA A 239 -6.37 -22.78 19.81
CA ALA A 239 -7.63 -22.05 19.86
C ALA A 239 -8.85 -22.88 19.41
N SER A 240 -8.69 -24.19 19.30
CA SER A 240 -9.73 -25.16 18.90
C SER A 240 -10.13 -26.02 20.10
#